data_AF-A0A5K1DH52-F1
#
_entry.id   AF-A0A5K1DH52-F1
#
_cell.length_a   1.000
_cell.length_b   1.000
_cell.length_c   1.000
_cell.angle_alpha   90.00
_cell.angle_beta   90.00
_cell.angle_gamma   90.00
#
_symmetry.space_group_name_H-M   'P 1'
#
loop_
_entity.id
_entity.type
_entity.pdbx_description
1 polymer ?
#
loop_
_entity_poly.entity_id
_entity_poly.type
_entity_poly.pdbx_seq_one_letter_code
_entity_poly.pdbx_strand_id
1 'polypeptide(L)' 'RAEKLAQAIGGQAIPLSELEDFHPEEEMILANTTSVGMYPNTGVSPIPK' A
#
# COMPACT_ATOMS: atom_id res chain seq x y z
N ARG A 1 5.58 6.35 -10.23
CA ARG A 1 4.71 5.24 -10.73
C ARG A 1 3.32 5.28 -10.09
N ALA A 2 3.23 5.36 -8.75
CA ALA A 2 1.95 5.50 -8.05
C ALA A 2 1.14 6.72 -8.53
N GLU A 3 1.78 7.89 -8.64
CA GLU A 3 1.15 9.13 -9.16
C GLU A 3 0.52 8.94 -10.54
N LYS A 4 1.26 8.35 -11.49
CA LYS A 4 0.76 8.10 -12.85
C LYS A 4 -0.45 7.16 -12.86
N LEU A 5 -0.45 6.13 -12.01
CA LEU A 5 -1.58 5.22 -11.89
C LEU A 5 -2.80 5.93 -11.28
N ALA A 6 -2.59 6.66 -10.18
CA ALA A 6 -3.62 7.43 -9.51
C ALA A 6 -4.28 8.43 -10.47
N GLN A 7 -3.49 9.20 -11.22
CA GLN A 7 -4.00 10.11 -12.24
C GLN A 7 -4.81 9.42 -13.34
N ALA A 8 -4.42 8.20 -13.75
CA ALA A 8 -5.11 7.46 -14.80
C ALA A 8 -6.48 6.90 -14.37
N ILE A 9 -6.67 6.62 -13.07
CA ILE A 9 -7.91 6.01 -12.54
C ILE A 9 -8.73 6.94 -11.64
N GLY A 10 -8.31 8.21 -11.49
CA GLY A 10 -8.97 9.16 -10.59
C GLY A 10 -8.75 8.87 -9.10
N GLY A 11 -7.67 8.18 -8.75
CA GLY A 11 -7.29 7.87 -7.37
C GLY A 11 -6.33 8.88 -6.76
N GLN A 12 -5.97 8.66 -5.50
CA GLN A 12 -4.93 9.41 -4.78
C GLN A 12 -3.68 8.52 -4.61
N ALA A 13 -2.52 9.07 -4.94
CA ALA A 13 -1.24 8.45 -4.60
C ALA A 13 -0.79 8.96 -3.24
N ILE A 14 -0.30 8.04 -2.40
CA ILE A 14 0.37 8.36 -1.13
C ILE A 14 1.78 7.76 -1.13
N PRO A 15 2.74 8.39 -0.44
CA PRO A 15 4.05 7.79 -0.17
C PRO A 15 3.90 6.51 0.66
N LEU A 16 4.71 5.48 0.36
CA LEU A 16 4.69 4.23 1.14
C LEU A 16 5.05 4.47 2.62
N SER A 17 5.89 5.46 2.90
CA SER A 17 6.25 5.86 4.27
C SER A 17 5.09 6.45 5.07
N GLU A 18 4.05 6.96 4.41
CA GLU A 18 2.88 7.54 5.07
C GLU A 18 1.74 6.52 5.23
N LEU A 19 1.85 5.34 4.61
CA LEU A 19 0.82 4.30 4.67
C LEU A 19 0.58 3.78 6.10
N GLU A 20 1.62 3.77 6.94
CA GLU A 20 1.53 3.36 8.35
C GLU A 20 0.62 4.30 9.16
N ASP A 21 0.74 5.60 8.92
CA ASP A 21 -0.03 6.63 9.63
C ASP A 21 -1.38 6.93 8.95
N PHE A 22 -1.60 6.41 7.73
CA PHE A 22 -2.79 6.67 6.95
C PHE A 22 -4.01 5.91 7.50
N HIS A 23 -4.85 6.65 8.23
CA HIS A 23 -6.09 6.17 8.84
C HIS A 23 -7.30 6.92 8.27
N PRO A 24 -7.70 6.61 7.04
CA PRO A 24 -8.66 7.44 6.32
C PRO A 24 -10.08 7.34 6.89
N GLU A 25 -10.67 6.15 7.11
CA GLU A 25 -12.03 5.97 7.66
C GLU A 25 -12.19 4.54 8.25
N GLU A 26 -13.27 4.26 8.99
CA GLU A 26 -13.58 2.87 9.41
C GLU A 26 -13.83 1.98 8.17
N GLU A 27 -13.45 0.70 8.27
CA GLU A 27 -13.68 -0.35 7.26
C GLU A 27 -12.85 -0.30 5.95
N MET A 28 -11.75 0.46 5.89
CA MET A 28 -10.87 0.39 4.71
C MET A 28 -10.16 -0.97 4.55
N ILE A 29 -9.97 -1.37 3.27
CA ILE A 29 -9.32 -2.63 2.88
C ILE A 29 -7.93 -2.34 2.30
N LEU A 30 -6.90 -2.98 2.88
CA LEU A 30 -5.54 -2.97 2.31
C LEU A 30 -5.33 -4.15 1.35
N ALA A 31 -5.05 -3.86 0.08
CA ALA A 31 -4.73 -4.85 -0.94
C ALA A 31 -3.27 -4.75 -1.40
N ASN A 32 -2.39 -5.59 -0.85
CA ASN A 32 -1.00 -5.68 -1.30
C ASN A 32 -0.90 -6.33 -2.69
N THR A 33 -0.34 -5.61 -3.66
CA THR A 33 -0.07 -6.10 -5.02
C THR A 33 1.42 -6.15 -5.35
N THR A 34 2.28 -5.96 -4.33
CA THR A 34 3.73 -6.06 -4.45
C THR A 34 4.19 -7.48 -4.11
N SER A 35 5.45 -7.79 -4.42
CA SER A 35 6.08 -9.06 -4.05
C SER A 35 6.52 -9.14 -2.58
N VAL A 36 6.22 -8.14 -1.75
CA VAL A 36 6.53 -8.17 -0.31
C VAL A 36 5.75 -9.31 0.35
N GLY A 37 6.45 -10.15 1.13
CA GLY A 37 5.89 -11.34 1.76
C GLY A 37 5.93 -12.61 0.88
N MET A 38 6.33 -12.49 -0.40
CA MET A 38 6.50 -13.65 -1.28
C MET A 38 7.76 -14.45 -0.90
N TYR A 39 7.73 -15.77 -1.08
CA TYR A 39 8.90 -16.63 -0.90
C TYR A 39 10.13 -16.09 -1.67
N PRO A 40 11.34 -16.04 -1.06
CA PRO A 40 11.69 -16.54 0.27
C PRO A 40 11.44 -15.57 1.44
N ASN A 41 10.96 -14.35 1.17
CA ASN A 41 10.81 -13.26 2.14
C ASN A 41 9.49 -13.31 2.93
N THR A 42 9.11 -14.49 3.42
CA THR A 42 7.80 -14.72 4.06
C THR A 42 7.60 -14.00 5.39
N GLY A 43 8.68 -13.54 6.03
CA GLY A 43 8.63 -12.75 7.26
C GLY A 43 8.37 -11.26 7.06
N VAL A 44 8.35 -10.77 5.81
CA VAL A 44 8.24 -9.34 5.51
C VAL A 44 6.78 -8.99 5.22
N SER A 45 6.33 -7.83 5.73
CA SER A 45 4.99 -7.29 5.51
C SER A 45 5.11 -5.91 4.85
N PRO A 46 4.16 -5.52 3.96
CA PRO A 46 4.15 -4.19 3.33
C PRO A 46 3.82 -3.06 4.33
N ILE A 47 3.29 -3.41 5.50
CA ILE A 47 3.05 -2.54 6.64
C ILE A 47 3.62 -3.19 7.92
N PRO A 48 4.04 -2.42 8.94
CA PRO A 48 4.35 -2.97 10.25
C PRO A 48 3.19 -3.78 10.85
N LYS A 49 3.51 -4.72 11.74
CA LYS A 49 2.53 -5.55 12.45
C LYS A 49 2.13 -4.94 13.78
#